data_AF-A0A1S1MQY4-F1
#
_entry.id   AF-A0A1S1MQY4-F1
#
_cell.length_a   1.000
_cell.length_b   1.000
_cell.length_c   1.000
_cell.angle_alpha   90.00
_cell.angle_beta   90.00
_cell.angle_gamma   90.00
#
_symmetry.space_group_name_H-M   'P 1'
#
loop_
_entity.id
_entity.type
_entity.pdbx_description
1 polymer ?
#
loop_
_entity_poly.entity_id
_entity_poly.type
_entity_poly.pdbx_seq_one_letter_code
_entity_poly.pdbx_strand_id
1 'polypeptide(L)' 'MFIFERRPDFFDKTQYNEFDNVKLTYVKSQKVWKIYWLRQNLKWHGYEPEPTANTIERALEVVMNDEFGCFWG' A
#
# COMPACT_ATOMS: atom_id res chain seq x y z
N MET A 1 2.49 -9.80 0.99
CA MET A 1 1.05 -9.47 1.09
C MET A 1 0.79 -8.26 0.22
N PHE A 2 -0.30 -8.27 -0.53
CA PHE A 2 -0.72 -7.14 -1.37
C PHE A 2 -2.08 -6.68 -0.87
N ILE A 3 -2.29 -5.37 -0.85
CA ILE A 3 -3.59 -4.76 -0.54
C ILE A 3 -3.94 -3.90 -1.75
N PHE A 4 -5.15 -4.13 -2.26
CA PHE A 4 -5.69 -3.42 -3.40
C PHE A 4 -6.92 -2.63 -2.98
N GLU A 5 -7.06 -1.44 -3.53
CA GLU A 5 -8.28 -0.65 -3.42
C GLU A 5 -9.25 -1.11 -4.50
N ARG A 6 -10.49 -1.42 -4.11
CA ARG A 6 -11.57 -1.64 -5.07
C ARG A 6 -12.50 -0.44 -5.06
N ARG A 7 -12.53 0.31 -6.16
CA ARG A 7 -13.42 1.47 -6.33
C ARG A 7 -14.19 1.40 -7.65
N PRO A 8 -15.43 1.92 -7.71
CA PRO A 8 -16.17 1.99 -8.96
C PRO A 8 -15.40 2.87 -9.98
N ASP A 9 -15.53 2.54 -11.26
CA ASP A 9 -14.97 3.38 -12.31
C ASP A 9 -15.63 4.76 -12.29
N PHE A 10 -14.85 5.78 -12.66
CA PHE A 10 -15.32 7.17 -12.66
C PHE A 10 -16.42 7.40 -13.71
N PHE A 11 -16.30 6.76 -14.87
CA PHE A 11 -17.25 6.87 -15.98
C PHE A 11 -18.40 5.87 -15.87
N ASP A 12 -18.10 4.63 -15.49
CA ASP A 12 -19.10 3.57 -15.41
C ASP A 12 -19.12 2.90 -14.03
N LYS A 13 -20.07 3.32 -13.18
CA LYS A 13 -20.23 2.78 -11.83
C LYS A 13 -20.65 1.31 -11.76
N THR A 14 -20.95 0.69 -12.90
CA THR A 14 -21.20 -0.77 -12.97
C THR A 14 -19.91 -1.58 -13.03
N GLN A 15 -18.80 -0.94 -13.42
CA GLN A 15 -17.47 -1.52 -13.47
C GLN A 15 -16.67 -1.12 -12.23
N TYR A 16 -15.85 -2.06 -11.74
CA TYR A 16 -15.00 -1.86 -10.57
C TYR A 16 -13.55 -2.03 -11.02
N ASN A 17 -12.71 -1.06 -10.65
CA ASN A 17 -11.28 -1.15 -10.87
C ASN A 17 -10.60 -1.57 -9.56
N GLU A 18 -9.61 -2.43 -9.69
CA GLU A 18 -8.73 -2.85 -8.60
C GLU A 18 -7.39 -2.14 -8.78
N PHE A 19 -7.01 -1.32 -7.80
CA PHE A 19 -5.76 -0.59 -7.79
C PHE A 19 -4.79 -1.23 -6.79
N ASP A 20 -3.73 -1.84 -7.31
CA ASP A 20 -2.65 -2.41 -6.50
C ASP A 20 -1.82 -1.29 -5.88
N ASN A 21 -2.26 -0.79 -4.72
CA ASN A 21 -1.67 0.39 -4.10
C ASN A 21 -0.57 0.04 -3.09
N VAL A 22 -0.63 -1.15 -2.46
CA VAL A 22 0.24 -1.48 -1.33
C VAL A 22 0.85 -2.87 -1.48
N LYS A 23 2.15 -2.96 -1.20
CA LYS A 23 2.87 -4.22 -1.04
C LYS A 23 3.60 -4.24 0.29
N LEU A 24 3.27 -5.25 1.10
CA LEU A 24 3.93 -5.54 2.37
C LEU A 24 4.82 -6.78 2.21
N THR A 25 6.11 -6.63 2.53
CA THR A 25 7.10 -7.70 2.42
C THR A 25 7.79 -7.93 3.76
N TYR A 26 7.67 -9.14 4.32
CA TYR A 26 8.35 -9.49 5.56
C TYR A 26 9.79 -9.93 5.32
N VAL A 27 10.74 -9.22 5.94
CA VAL A 27 12.17 -9.51 5.89
C VAL A 27 12.58 -10.29 7.13
N LYS A 28 12.70 -11.61 7.00
CA LYS A 28 12.99 -12.52 8.12
C LYS A 28 14.30 -12.20 8.86
N SER A 29 15.34 -11.73 8.16
CA SER A 29 16.63 -11.41 8.77
C SER A 29 16.58 -10.20 9.70
N GLN A 30 15.72 -9.23 9.39
CA GLN A 30 15.54 -8.01 10.17
C GLN A 30 14.31 -8.09 11.09
N LYS A 31 13.44 -9.10 10.91
CA LYS A 31 12.16 -9.24 11.60
C LYS A 31 11.26 -8.00 11.44
N VAL A 32 11.30 -7.39 10.26
CA VAL A 32 10.48 -6.21 9.93
C VAL A 32 9.66 -6.44 8.66
N TRP A 33 8.53 -5.76 8.59
CA TRP A 33 7.68 -5.61 7.42
C TRP A 33 8.10 -4.35 6.67
N LYS A 34 8.51 -4.50 5.42
CA LYS A 34 8.74 -3.37 4.51
C LYS A 34 7.45 -3.00 3.80
N ILE A 35 7.16 -1.70 3.77
CA ILE A 35 5.97 -1.12 3.17
C ILE A 35 6.36 -0.47 1.85
N TYR A 36 5.69 -0.87 0.78
CA TYR A 36 5.90 -0.34 -0.56
C TYR A 36 4.59 0.17 -1.14
N TRP A 37 4.68 1.22 -1.93
CA TRP A 37 3.58 1.79 -2.70
C TRP A 37 3.92 1.83 -4.18
N LEU A 38 2.91 1.68 -5.04
CA LEU A 38 3.08 1.74 -6.49
C LEU A 38 2.87 3.17 -6.98
N ARG A 39 3.92 3.80 -7.54
CA ARG A 39 3.78 5.13 -8.15
C ARG A 39 3.17 5.05 -9.55
N GLN A 40 2.73 6.21 -10.08
CA GLN A 40 2.31 6.40 -11.48
C GLN A 40 3.33 5.90 -12.52
N ASN A 41 4.61 5.77 -12.15
CA ASN A 41 5.64 5.20 -13.02
C ASN A 41 5.69 3.66 -13.01
N LEU A 42 4.70 3.00 -12.39
CA LEU A 42 4.59 1.55 -12.23
C LEU A 42 5.77 0.89 -11.50
N LYS A 43 6.49 1.67 -10.67
CA LYS A 43 7.57 1.17 -9.83
C LYS A 43 7.15 1.18 -8.36
N TRP A 44 7.58 0.15 -7.64
CA TRP A 44 7.42 0.06 -6.20
C TRP A 44 8.44 0.96 -5.51
N HIS A 45 7.97 1.89 -4.69
CA HIS A 45 8.81 2.74 -3.85
C HIS A 45 8.56 2.40 -2.38
N GLY A 46 9.58 2.57 -1.53
CA GLY A 46 9.38 2.48 -0.09
C GLY A 46 8.47 3.62 0.37
N TYR A 47 7.59 3.33 1.32
CA TYR A 47 6.73 4.37 1.90
C TYR A 47 7.58 5.29 2.78
N GLU A 48 7.78 6.54 2.37
CA GLU A 48 8.74 7.45 3.01
C GLU A 48 8.46 7.75 4.49
N PRO A 49 7.19 7.98 4.92
CA PRO A 49 6.88 8.27 6.33
C PRO A 49 7.30 7.14 7.28
N GLU A 50 6.98 5.90 6.90
CA GLU A 50 7.34 4.72 7.69
C GLU A 50 7.61 3.53 6.72
N PRO A 51 8.87 3.37 6.25
CA PRO A 51 9.21 2.36 5.24
C PRO A 51 9.26 0.94 5.81
N THR A 52 9.34 0.82 7.13
CA THR A 52 9.42 -0.45 7.87
C THR A 52 8.60 -0.42 9.14
N ALA A 53 7.92 -1.52 9.44
CA ALA A 53 7.20 -1.76 10.69
C ALA A 53 7.64 -3.08 11.33
N ASN A 54 7.67 -3.15 12.65
CA ASN A 54 8.10 -4.37 13.37
C ASN A 54 7.01 -5.45 13.41
N THR A 55 5.75 -5.06 13.28
CA THR A 55 4.60 -5.96 13.31
C THR A 55 3.71 -5.74 12.10
N ILE A 56 2.87 -6.72 11.77
CA ILE A 56 1.95 -6.59 10.65
C ILE A 56 0.83 -5.60 10.98
N GLU A 57 0.41 -5.53 12.24
CA GLU A 57 -0.59 -4.59 12.73
C GLU A 57 -0.13 -3.16 12.52
N ARG A 58 1.13 -2.85 12.87
CA ARG A 58 1.69 -1.52 12.64
C ARG A 58 1.81 -1.21 11.15
N ALA A 59 2.22 -2.19 10.33
CA ALA A 59 2.27 -2.01 8.88
C ALA A 59 0.89 -1.68 8.30
N LEU A 60 -0.17 -2.32 8.82
CA LEU A 60 -1.55 -2.05 8.43
C LEU A 60 -2.01 -0.67 8.92
N GLU A 61 -1.69 -0.26 10.15
CA GLU A 61 -1.98 1.09 10.64
C GLU A 61 -1.39 2.18 9.75
N VAL A 62 -0.14 2.03 9.32
CA VAL A 62 0.53 2.98 8.43
C VAL A 62 -0.21 3.10 7.09
N VAL A 63 -0.59 1.96 6.53
CA VAL A 63 -1.33 1.89 5.26
C VAL A 63 -2.74 2.48 5.40
N MET A 64 -3.41 2.24 6.52
CA MET A 64 -4.75 2.77 6.79
C MET A 64 -4.73 4.27 7.11
N ASN A 65 -3.71 4.75 7.80
CA ASN A 65 -3.55 6.17 8.12
C ASN A 65 -3.22 6.99 6.87
N ASP A 66 -2.45 6.40 5.93
CA ASP A 66 -2.07 6.99 4.64
C ASP A 66 -1.77 8.50 4.73
N GLU A 67 -0.85 8.86 5.62
CA GLU A 67 -0.54 10.26 5.96
C GLU A 67 -0.25 11.13 4.72
N PHE A 68 0.33 10.55 3.67
CA PHE A 68 0.68 11.25 2.43
C PHE A 68 -0.33 11.03 1.30
N GLY A 69 -1.44 10.32 1.53
CA GLY A 69 -2.45 10.04 0.49
C GLY A 69 -1.90 9.22 -0.69
N CYS A 70 -0.90 8.38 -0.45
CA CYS A 70 -0.20 7.62 -1.47
C CYS A 70 -0.88 6.29 -1.78
N PHE A 71 -1.77 5.82 -0.91
CA PHE A 71 -2.43 4.52 -1.03
C PHE A 71 -3.90 4.63 -1.46
N TRP A 72 -4.62 5.67 -1.05
CA TRP A 72 -6.07 5.82 -1.25
C TRP A 72 -6.47 7.09 -2.02
N GLY A 73 -5.55 7.65 -2.82
CA GLY A 73 -5.71 8.89 -3.60
C GLY A 73 -6.57 8.81 -4.86
#